data_AF-A0A7J2R6D4-F1
#
_entry.id   AF-A0A7J2R6D4-F1
#
_cell.length_a   1.000
_cell.length_b   1.000
_cell.length_c   1.000
_cell.angle_alpha   90.00
_cell.angle_beta   90.00
_cell.angle_gamma   90.00
#
_symmetry.space_group_name_H-M   'P 1'
#
loop_
_entity.id
_entity.type
_entity.pdbx_description
1 polymer ?
#
loop_
_entity_poly.entity_id
_entity_poly.type
_entity_poly.pdbx_seq_one_letter_code
_entity_poly.pdbx_strand_id
1 'polypeptide(L)' 'METAKEKVERYKGKAEVFLKNNTKAFIINTSGDYFFCNIILVGEDYLYVQHFTGKKKLEKERIVWYDIIKFKEYEER' A
#
# COMPACT_ATOMS: atom_id res chain seq x y z
N MET A 1 21.94 -7.65 4.10
CA MET A 1 20.81 -6.91 4.71
C MET A 1 20.19 -6.09 3.61
N GLU A 2 18.88 -6.15 3.41
CA GLU A 2 18.20 -5.24 2.50
C GLU A 2 18.25 -3.82 3.06
N THR A 3 18.64 -2.85 2.23
CA THR A 3 18.61 -1.43 2.59
C THR A 3 17.18 -0.89 2.54
N ALA A 4 16.93 0.20 3.27
CA ALA A 4 15.63 0.88 3.22
C ALA A 4 15.24 1.28 1.78
N LYS A 5 16.22 1.67 0.95
CA LYS A 5 16.00 2.04 -0.44
C LYS A 5 15.54 0.85 -1.30
N GLU A 6 16.21 -0.30 -1.20
CA GLU A 6 15.83 -1.52 -1.92
C GLU A 6 14.42 -2.00 -1.53
N LYS A 7 14.06 -1.89 -0.25
CA LYS A 7 12.72 -2.20 0.25
C LYS A 7 11.66 -1.33 -0.42
N VAL A 8 11.89 -0.02 -0.47
CA VAL A 8 10.98 0.96 -1.08
C VAL A 8 10.81 0.70 -2.57
N GLU A 9 11.90 0.49 -3.31
CA GLU A 9 11.84 0.22 -4.75
C GLU A 9 11.08 -1.08 -5.06
N ARG A 10 11.26 -2.13 -4.25
CA ARG A 10 10.46 -3.34 -4.36
C ARG A 10 8.97 -3.09 -4.12
N TYR A 11 8.64 -2.25 -3.14
CA TYR A 11 7.24 -1.90 -2.85
C TYR A 11 6.62 -1.06 -3.97
N LYS A 12 7.36 -0.10 -4.55
CA LYS A 12 6.89 0.64 -5.73
C LYS A 12 6.60 -0.30 -6.90
N GLY A 13 7.53 -1.20 -7.23
CA GLY A 13 7.32 -2.19 -8.29
C GLY A 13 6.09 -3.08 -8.04
N LYS A 14 5.86 -3.47 -6.80
CA LYS A 14 4.66 -4.22 -6.41
C LYS A 14 3.38 -3.39 -6.54
N ALA A 15 3.43 -2.12 -6.14
CA ALA A 15 2.29 -1.21 -6.23
C ALA A 15 1.88 -0.93 -7.67
N GLU A 16 2.84 -0.77 -8.58
CA GLU A 16 2.60 -0.66 -10.02
C GLU A 16 1.85 -1.87 -10.56
N VAL A 17 2.27 -3.08 -10.19
CA VAL A 17 1.59 -4.33 -10.59
C VAL A 17 0.15 -4.36 -10.05
N PHE A 18 -0.04 -4.00 -8.79
CA PHE A 18 -1.36 -4.00 -8.16
C PHE A 18 -2.29 -2.96 -8.76
N LEU A 19 -1.77 -1.75 -9.05
CA LEU A 19 -2.51 -0.69 -9.71
C LEU A 19 -2.95 -1.14 -11.11
N LYS A 20 -2.04 -1.71 -11.90
CA LYS A 20 -2.33 -2.19 -13.26
C LYS A 20 -3.35 -3.32 -13.28
N ASN A 21 -3.27 -4.24 -12.32
CA ASN A 21 -4.15 -5.42 -12.26
C ASN A 21 -5.42 -5.18 -11.45
N ASN A 22 -5.63 -3.96 -10.92
CA ASN A 22 -6.71 -3.63 -9.98
C ASN A 22 -6.76 -4.59 -8.77
N THR A 23 -5.59 -5.00 -8.30
CA THR A 23 -5.40 -5.91 -7.17
C THR A 23 -5.58 -5.14 -5.85
N LYS A 24 -6.41 -5.70 -4.96
CA LYS A 24 -6.59 -5.16 -3.61
C LYS A 24 -5.32 -5.37 -2.78
N ALA A 25 -4.94 -4.35 -2.04
CA ALA A 25 -3.78 -4.32 -1.17
C ALA A 25 -4.15 -4.42 0.30
N PHE A 26 -3.28 -5.08 1.06
CA PHE A 26 -3.21 -5.03 2.51
C PHE A 26 -1.88 -4.42 2.94
N ILE A 27 -1.95 -3.27 3.60
CA ILE A 27 -0.78 -2.50 4.07
C ILE A 27 -0.82 -2.37 5.59
N ILE A 28 0.35 -2.46 6.22
CA ILE A 28 0.55 -2.15 7.65
C ILE A 28 1.63 -1.06 7.73
N ASN A 29 1.34 0.02 8.46
CA ASN A 29 2.30 1.10 8.68
C ASN A 29 3.10 0.93 9.99
N THR A 30 4.01 1.87 10.26
CA THR A 30 4.84 1.96 11.47
C THR A 30 4.06 2.23 12.75
N SER A 31 2.89 2.85 12.65
CA SER A 31 1.96 3.07 13.76
C SER A 31 1.12 1.84 14.12
N GLY A 32 1.18 0.77 13.32
CA GLY A 32 0.39 -0.44 13.49
C GLY A 32 -1.03 -0.37 12.88
N ASP A 33 -1.31 0.65 12.07
CA ASP A 33 -2.58 0.78 11.35
C ASP A 33 -2.67 -0.21 10.19
N TYR A 34 -3.88 -0.71 9.97
CA TYR A 34 -4.21 -1.67 8.91
C TYR A 34 -5.00 -1.01 7.79
N PHE A 35 -4.51 -1.17 6.57
CA PHE A 35 -5.11 -0.59 5.37
C PHE A 35 -5.57 -1.69 4.42
N PHE A 36 -6.88 -1.78 4.24
CA PHE A 36 -7.53 -2.63 3.24
C PHE A 36 -7.98 -1.75 2.08
N CYS A 37 -7.17 -1.69 1.02
CA CYS A 37 -7.29 -0.61 0.05
C CYS A 37 -7.01 -1.02 -1.40
N ASN A 38 -7.54 -0.24 -2.34
CA ASN A 38 -7.13 -0.23 -3.73
C ASN A 38 -6.06 0.85 -3.90
N ILE A 39 -5.06 0.58 -4.74
CA ILE A 39 -4.05 1.58 -5.09
C ILE A 39 -4.64 2.50 -6.15
N ILE A 40 -4.47 3.81 -5.98
CA ILE A 40 -4.96 4.83 -6.92
C ILE A 40 -3.79 5.43 -7.70
N LEU A 41 -2.69 5.73 -7.01
CA LEU A 41 -1.53 6.38 -7.59
C LEU A 41 -0.26 5.97 -6.83
N VAL A 42 0.76 5.60 -7.58
CA VAL A 42 2.12 5.37 -7.08
C VAL A 42 2.93 6.63 -7.30
N GLY A 43 3.28 7.32 -6.22
CA GLY A 43 4.18 8.47 -6.24
C GLY A 43 5.61 8.08 -5.90
N GLU A 44 6.53 9.03 -6.06
CA GLU A 44 7.95 8.81 -5.76
C GLU A 44 8.21 8.54 -4.28
N ASP A 45 7.61 9.35 -3.38
CA ASP A 45 7.80 9.22 -1.93
C ASP A 45 6.59 8.63 -1.19
N TYR A 46 5.47 8.49 -1.89
CA TYR A 46 4.20 8.10 -1.28
C TYR A 46 3.34 7.23 -2.20
N LEU A 47 2.31 6.65 -1.60
CA LEU A 47 1.25 5.88 -2.23
C LEU A 47 -0.10 6.51 -1.88
N TYR A 48 -0.94 6.80 -2.88
CA TYR A 48 -2.36 7.10 -2.63
C TYR A 48 -3.19 5.83 -2.75
N VAL A 49 -4.00 5.60 -1.72
CA VAL A 49 -4.87 4.44 -1.64
C VAL A 49 -6.31 4.85 -1.34
N GLN A 50 -7.27 4.03 -1.74
CA GLN A 50 -8.67 4.16 -1.34
C GLN A 50 -9.09 2.93 -0.54
N HIS A 51 -9.63 3.13 0.65
CA HIS A 51 -10.15 2.04 1.46
C HIS A 51 -11.37 1.39 0.78
N PHE A 52 -11.39 0.05 0.68
CA PHE A 52 -12.52 -0.67 0.08
C PHE A 52 -13.50 -1.24 1.11
N THR A 53 -13.14 -1.24 2.39
CA THR A 53 -13.95 -1.81 3.49
C THR A 53 -13.80 -1.02 4.79
N GLY A 54 -14.58 -1.40 5.80
CA GLY A 54 -14.58 -0.82 7.14
C GLY A 54 -15.23 0.57 7.21
N LYS A 55 -14.99 1.28 8.33
CA LYS A 55 -15.56 2.60 8.58
C LYS A 55 -15.05 3.68 7.61
N LYS A 56 -13.83 3.51 7.10
CA LYS A 56 -13.18 4.42 6.16
C LYS A 56 -13.50 4.11 4.69
N LYS A 57 -14.50 3.27 4.38
CA LYS A 57 -14.78 2.85 2.99
C LYS A 57 -14.96 4.07 2.08
N LEU A 58 -14.31 4.03 0.90
CA LEU A 58 -14.20 5.11 -0.09
C LEU A 58 -13.30 6.29 0.29
N GLU A 59 -12.83 6.40 1.54
CA GLU A 59 -11.86 7.41 1.93
C GLU A 59 -10.52 7.17 1.24
N LYS A 60 -9.86 8.27 0.88
CA LYS A 60 -8.56 8.26 0.25
C LYS A 60 -7.52 8.67 1.29
N GLU A 61 -6.41 7.95 1.32
CA GLU A 61 -5.32 8.24 2.25
C GLU A 61 -3.97 8.21 1.52
N ARG A 62 -3.02 9.01 2.00
CA ARG A 62 -1.64 9.05 1.50
C ARG A 62 -0.74 8.34 2.50
N ILE A 63 -0.01 7.33 2.05
CA ILE A 63 0.93 6.55 2.86
C ILE A 63 2.34 6.82 2.34
N VAL A 64 3.27 7.21 3.22
CA VAL A 64 4.69 7.40 2.86
C VAL A 64 5.36 6.02 2.76
N TRP A 65 6.20 5.80 1.74
CA TRP A 65 6.83 4.49 1.54
C TRP A 65 7.63 4.01 2.75
N TYR A 66 8.34 4.94 3.40
CA TYR A 66 9.15 4.67 4.58
C TYR A 66 8.32 4.20 5.79
N ASP A 67 7.05 4.57 5.86
CA ASP A 67 6.15 4.15 6.94
C ASP A 67 5.56 2.77 6.71
N ILE A 68 5.80 2.13 5.56
CA ILE A 68 5.24 0.81 5.27
C ILE A 68 6.11 -0.30 5.89
N ILE A 69 5.54 -1.02 6.85
CA ILE A 69 6.13 -2.24 7.43
C ILE A 69 5.83 -3.45 6.54
N LYS A 70 4.57 -3.58 6.10
CA LYS A 70 4.10 -4.74 5.34
C LYS A 70 3.24 -4.29 4.18
N PHE A 71 3.46 -4.90 3.02
CA PHE A 71 2.66 -4.65 1.83
C PHE A 71 2.42 -5.95 1.06
N LYS A 72 1.17 -6.42 1.08
CA LYS A 72 0.75 -7.70 0.48
C LYS A 72 -0.53 -7.53 -0.34
N GLU A 73 -0.77 -8.50 -1.21
CA GLU A 73 -2.08 -8.68 -1.82
C GLU A 73 -3.07 -9.01 -0.70
N TYR A 74 -4.29 -8.47 -0.82
CA TYR A 74 -5.38 -8.86 0.04
C TYR A 74 -5.99 -10.17 -0.47
N GLU A 75 -5.87 -11.23 0.31
CA GLU A 75 -6.54 -12.50 0.07
C GLU A 75 -7.80 -12.58 0.96
N GLU A 76 -8.97 -12.74 0.35
CA GLU A 76 -10.22 -12.98 1.07
C GLU A 76 -10.22 -14.46 1.50
N ARG A 77 -10.10 -14.73 2.79
CA ARG A 77 -10.19 -16.08 3.39
C ARG A 77 -11.28 -16.12 4.43
#